data_AF-A0A0A7UZR8-F1
#
_entry.id   AF-A0A0A7UZR8-F1
#
_cell.length_a   1.000
_cell.length_b   1.000
_cell.length_c   1.000
_cell.angle_alpha   90.00
_cell.angle_beta   90.00
_cell.angle_gamma   90.00
#
_symmetry.space_group_name_H-M   'P 1'
#
loop_
_entity.id
_entity.type
_entity.pdbx_description
1 polymer ?
#
loop_
_entity_poly.entity_id
_entity_poly.type
_entity_poly.pdbx_seq_one_letter_code
_entity_poly.pdbx_strand_id
1 'polypeptide(L)'
;MSTQSLRKDHKLIEKVLQALDATIKLLKDGKQIPEEILSPTLDFTQNFTDVCHHGKEEEALFPALEKAGMPTTMGPIHMMLLDHKRTKEIAEHISLASKKYLENGDSAYLIETLELYVQHVTEHLWKENNRLFMMADARLNDATNEIDKNMDDIEERKLSELGKTRSHYESLVDELEKNVSEIN
;
A
#
# COMPACT_ATOMS: atom_id res chain seq x y z
N MET A 1 19.79 -5.29 -5.75
CA MET A 1 19.05 -4.32 -6.57
C MET A 1 18.49 -3.29 -5.62
N SER A 2 18.62 -2.00 -5.93
CA SER A 2 18.21 -0.89 -5.06
C SER A 2 16.72 -0.85 -4.70
N THR A 3 15.88 -1.66 -5.35
CA THR A 3 14.43 -1.70 -5.10
C THR A 3 13.94 -3.01 -4.46
N GLN A 4 14.84 -3.87 -3.97
CA GLN A 4 14.42 -5.19 -3.47
C GLN A 4 13.52 -5.11 -2.23
N SER A 5 13.76 -4.16 -1.33
CA SER A 5 12.91 -3.94 -0.14
C SER A 5 11.47 -3.58 -0.56
N LEU A 6 11.30 -2.58 -1.43
CA LEU A 6 9.99 -2.17 -1.94
C LEU A 6 9.25 -3.29 -2.69
N ARG A 7 9.96 -4.10 -3.48
CA ARG A 7 9.35 -5.26 -4.14
C ARG A 7 8.87 -6.33 -3.16
N LYS A 8 9.43 -6.42 -1.95
CA LYS A 8 8.88 -7.29 -0.90
C LYS A 8 7.59 -6.71 -0.33
N ASP A 9 7.51 -5.39 -0.17
CA ASP A 9 6.29 -4.71 0.26
C ASP A 9 5.17 -4.89 -0.77
N HIS A 10 5.48 -4.77 -2.07
CA HIS A 10 4.50 -5.01 -3.14
C HIS A 10 3.84 -6.38 -3.03
N LYS A 11 4.58 -7.42 -2.64
CA LYS A 11 4.00 -8.76 -2.44
C LYS A 11 2.98 -8.79 -1.31
N LEU A 12 3.20 -8.01 -0.24
CA LEU A 12 2.24 -7.89 0.86
C LEU A 12 1.02 -7.08 0.41
N ILE A 13 1.24 -5.97 -0.29
CA ILE A 13 0.17 -5.13 -0.82
C ILE A 13 -0.70 -5.92 -1.80
N GLU A 14 -0.10 -6.66 -2.74
CA GLU A 14 -0.82 -7.52 -3.71
C GLU A 14 -1.72 -8.55 -3.03
N LYS A 15 -1.26 -9.20 -1.95
CA LYS A 15 -2.11 -10.11 -1.17
C LYS A 15 -3.30 -9.40 -0.53
N VAL A 16 -3.10 -8.19 -0.01
CA VAL A 16 -4.19 -7.38 0.56
C VAL A 16 -5.18 -6.94 -0.52
N LEU A 17 -4.70 -6.58 -1.73
CA LEU A 17 -5.59 -6.27 -2.86
C LEU A 17 -6.46 -7.47 -3.24
N GLN A 18 -5.91 -8.69 -3.20
CA GLN A 18 -6.69 -9.92 -3.43
C GLN A 18 -7.75 -10.15 -2.34
N ALA A 19 -7.40 -9.92 -1.08
CA ALA A 19 -8.36 -10.00 0.04
C ALA A 19 -9.47 -8.94 -0.07
N LEU A 20 -9.13 -7.74 -0.54
CA LEU A 20 -10.09 -6.68 -0.83
C LEU A 20 -11.02 -7.04 -1.97
N ASP A 21 -10.51 -7.61 -3.07
CA ASP A 21 -11.33 -8.11 -4.18
C ASP A 21 -12.33 -9.18 -3.73
N ALA A 22 -11.91 -10.08 -2.84
CA ALA A 22 -12.80 -11.09 -2.27
C ALA A 22 -13.85 -10.45 -1.34
N THR A 23 -13.45 -9.49 -0.52
CA THR A 23 -14.35 -8.69 0.34
C THR A 23 -15.41 -7.95 -0.48
N ILE A 24 -15.02 -7.33 -1.59
CA ILE A 24 -15.92 -6.64 -2.52
C ILE A 24 -16.97 -7.60 -3.08
N LYS A 25 -16.58 -8.81 -3.50
CA LYS A 25 -17.50 -9.82 -4.02
C LYS A 25 -18.53 -10.24 -2.97
N LEU A 26 -18.07 -10.52 -1.74
CA LEU A 26 -18.95 -10.87 -0.63
C LEU A 26 -19.96 -9.76 -0.32
N LEU A 27 -19.51 -8.50 -0.27
CA LEU A 27 -20.39 -7.35 -0.06
C LEU A 27 -21.45 -7.21 -1.17
N LYS A 28 -21.07 -7.44 -2.44
CA LYS A 28 -21.99 -7.44 -3.59
C LYS A 28 -23.00 -8.58 -3.54
N ASP A 29 -22.61 -9.72 -2.97
CA ASP A 29 -23.49 -10.86 -2.73
C ASP A 29 -24.39 -10.65 -1.48
N GLY A 30 -24.32 -9.48 -0.84
CA GLY A 30 -25.13 -9.10 0.31
C GLY A 30 -24.62 -9.67 1.64
N LYS A 31 -23.41 -10.22 1.67
CA LYS A 31 -22.77 -10.70 2.90
C LYS A 31 -22.33 -9.53 3.77
N GLN A 32 -22.44 -9.73 5.08
CA GLN A 32 -21.94 -8.78 6.06
C GLN A 32 -20.49 -9.14 6.39
N ILE A 33 -19.61 -8.15 6.32
CA ILE A 33 -18.19 -8.25 6.68
C ILE A 33 -18.04 -7.75 8.12
N PRO A 34 -17.56 -8.58 9.04
CA PRO A 34 -17.38 -8.18 10.43
C PRO A 34 -16.25 -7.14 10.58
N GLU A 35 -16.34 -6.30 11.61
CA GLU A 35 -15.35 -5.25 11.90
C GLU A 35 -13.95 -5.84 12.08
N GLU A 36 -13.85 -7.03 12.65
CA GLU A 36 -12.61 -7.76 12.89
C GLU A 36 -11.86 -8.12 11.59
N ILE A 37 -12.53 -8.12 10.44
CA ILE A 37 -11.92 -8.34 9.12
C ILE A 37 -11.69 -7.01 8.40
N LEU A 38 -12.64 -6.08 8.52
CA LEU A 38 -12.57 -4.79 7.85
C LEU A 38 -11.47 -3.90 8.45
N SER A 39 -11.43 -3.76 9.77
CA SER A 39 -10.50 -2.84 10.47
C SER A 39 -9.01 -3.15 10.23
N PRO A 40 -8.53 -4.41 10.27
CA PRO A 40 -7.14 -4.72 9.95
C PRO A 40 -6.78 -4.38 8.49
N THR A 41 -7.73 -4.55 7.57
CA THR A 41 -7.52 -4.18 6.16
C THR A 41 -7.34 -2.68 6.01
N LEU A 42 -8.16 -1.87 6.71
CA LEU A 42 -8.01 -0.42 6.74
C LEU A 42 -6.66 0.00 7.33
N ASP A 43 -6.26 -0.60 8.45
CA ASP A 43 -4.96 -0.35 9.09
C ASP A 43 -3.82 -0.60 8.09
N PHE A 44 -3.84 -1.71 7.34
CA PHE A 44 -2.82 -1.99 6.34
C PHE A 44 -2.78 -0.93 5.23
N THR A 45 -3.93 -0.56 4.67
CA THR A 45 -4.01 0.43 3.57
C THR A 45 -3.49 1.81 3.99
N GLN A 46 -3.78 2.23 5.23
CA GLN A 46 -3.40 3.54 5.73
C GLN A 46 -1.96 3.57 6.28
N ASN A 47 -1.53 2.51 6.96
CA ASN A 47 -0.27 2.55 7.71
C ASN A 47 0.86 1.81 6.98
N PHE A 48 0.61 0.62 6.44
CA PHE A 48 1.66 -0.08 5.71
C PHE A 48 1.88 0.53 4.31
N THR A 49 0.81 0.74 3.54
CA THR A 49 0.94 1.25 2.17
C THR A 49 1.36 2.72 2.16
N ASP A 50 0.63 3.61 2.85
CA ASP A 50 0.93 5.06 2.80
C ASP A 50 2.10 5.44 3.70
N VAL A 51 2.06 5.10 5.00
CA VAL A 51 3.12 5.56 5.91
C VAL A 51 4.44 4.83 5.63
N CYS A 52 4.44 3.49 5.58
CA CYS A 52 5.68 2.71 5.45
C CYS A 52 6.22 2.63 4.01
N HIS A 53 5.46 2.05 3.07
CA HIS A 53 5.91 1.80 1.69
C HIS A 53 6.22 3.11 0.94
N HIS A 54 5.23 4.02 0.81
CA HIS A 54 5.51 5.33 0.18
C HIS A 54 6.54 6.13 0.98
N GLY A 55 6.59 5.97 2.31
CA GLY A 55 7.61 6.60 3.14
C GLY A 55 9.03 6.22 2.75
N LYS A 56 9.28 4.94 2.44
CA LYS A 56 10.59 4.49 1.94
C LYS A 56 10.92 5.09 0.57
N GLU A 57 9.91 5.25 -0.27
CA GLU A 57 10.08 5.84 -1.61
C GLU A 57 10.39 7.33 -1.52
N GLU A 58 9.57 8.08 -0.80
CA GLU A 58 9.67 9.54 -0.71
C GLU A 58 10.88 9.99 0.11
N GLU A 59 11.31 9.23 1.12
CA GLU A 59 12.41 9.62 2.02
C GLU A 59 13.76 8.96 1.68
N ALA A 60 13.79 7.89 0.87
CA ALA A 60 15.04 7.27 0.42
C ALA A 60 15.16 7.14 -1.11
N LEU A 61 14.23 6.46 -1.78
CA LEU A 61 14.38 6.15 -3.22
C LEU A 61 14.37 7.40 -4.09
N PHE A 62 13.36 8.27 -3.95
CA PHE A 62 13.18 9.46 -4.79
C PHE A 62 14.32 10.47 -4.57
N PRO A 63 14.78 10.77 -3.33
CA PRO A 63 15.97 11.59 -3.12
C PRO A 63 17.23 11.01 -3.75
N ALA A 64 17.42 9.68 -3.70
CA ALA A 64 18.55 9.03 -4.34
C ALA A 64 18.50 9.15 -5.86
N LEU A 65 17.31 8.98 -6.46
CA LEU A 65 17.10 9.17 -7.90
C LEU A 65 17.29 10.63 -8.33
N GLU A 66 16.85 11.59 -7.51
CA GLU A 66 17.07 13.02 -7.74
C GLU A 66 18.56 13.35 -7.76
N LYS A 67 19.32 12.85 -6.77
CA LYS A 67 20.78 12.98 -6.72
C LYS A 67 21.47 12.32 -7.93
N ALA A 68 20.88 11.26 -8.47
CA ALA A 68 21.30 10.60 -9.71
C ALA A 68 20.77 11.28 -11.01
N GLY A 69 20.22 12.49 -10.89
CA GLY A 69 19.82 13.35 -12.00
C GLY A 69 18.42 13.10 -12.56
N MET A 70 17.54 12.39 -11.84
CA MET A 70 16.14 12.24 -12.24
C MET A 70 15.31 13.45 -11.77
N PRO A 71 14.54 14.11 -12.66
CA PRO A 71 13.68 15.22 -12.25
C PRO A 71 12.56 14.77 -11.29
N THR A 72 12.25 15.62 -10.30
CA THR A 72 11.20 15.39 -9.29
C THR A 72 9.90 16.15 -9.57
N THR A 73 9.96 17.24 -10.34
CA THR A 73 8.80 18.09 -10.72
C THR A 73 8.14 17.67 -12.02
N MET A 74 8.67 16.66 -12.70
CA MET A 74 8.12 16.07 -13.92
C MET A 74 8.59 14.62 -14.06
N GLY A 75 7.91 13.85 -14.91
CA GLY A 75 8.31 12.46 -15.18
C GLY A 75 7.90 11.48 -14.07
N PRO A 76 8.56 10.32 -13.97
CA PRO A 76 8.09 9.20 -13.15
C PRO A 76 7.92 9.52 -11.66
N ILE A 77 8.88 10.21 -11.03
CA ILE A 77 8.81 10.57 -9.60
C ILE A 77 7.59 11.48 -9.35
N HIS A 78 7.42 12.51 -10.18
CA HIS A 78 6.27 13.41 -10.05
C HIS A 78 4.93 12.67 -10.16
N MET A 79 4.83 11.71 -11.09
CA MET A 79 3.62 10.90 -11.23
C MET A 79 3.38 10.01 -10.02
N MET A 80 4.41 9.43 -9.40
CA MET A 80 4.23 8.62 -8.18
C MET A 80 3.76 9.47 -7.02
N LEU A 81 4.32 10.69 -6.83
CA LEU A 81 3.85 11.61 -5.78
C LEU A 81 2.36 12.00 -5.96
N LEU A 82 1.90 12.15 -7.20
CA LEU A 82 0.48 12.37 -7.49
C LEU A 82 -0.36 11.12 -7.16
N ASP A 83 0.14 9.93 -7.51
CA ASP A 83 -0.52 8.67 -7.16
C ASP A 83 -0.60 8.47 -5.64
N HIS A 84 0.47 8.75 -4.88
CA HIS A 84 0.51 8.60 -3.43
C HIS A 84 -0.53 9.50 -2.76
N LYS A 85 -0.61 10.76 -3.20
CA LYS A 85 -1.66 11.68 -2.74
C LYS A 85 -3.05 11.11 -3.03
N ARG A 86 -3.26 10.54 -4.22
CA ARG A 86 -4.54 9.93 -4.59
C ARG A 86 -4.84 8.69 -3.76
N THR A 87 -3.85 7.85 -3.46
CA THR A 87 -3.98 6.68 -2.58
C THR A 87 -4.47 7.11 -1.20
N LYS A 88 -3.87 8.17 -0.64
CA LYS A 88 -4.27 8.73 0.66
C LYS A 88 -5.70 9.25 0.66
N GLU A 89 -6.10 10.02 -0.36
CA GLU A 89 -7.48 10.49 -0.52
C GLU A 89 -8.47 9.32 -0.55
N ILE A 90 -8.18 8.27 -1.33
CA ILE A 90 -9.04 7.08 -1.41
C ILE A 90 -9.12 6.38 -0.04
N ALA A 91 -8.01 6.24 0.68
CA ALA A 91 -7.98 5.60 1.99
C ALA A 91 -8.81 6.37 3.05
N GLU A 92 -8.86 7.71 2.97
CA GLU A 92 -9.77 8.54 3.79
C GLU A 92 -11.24 8.23 3.46
N HIS A 93 -11.58 8.12 2.17
CA HIS A 93 -12.93 7.77 1.73
C HIS A 93 -13.34 6.36 2.16
N ILE A 94 -12.43 5.38 2.12
CA ILE A 94 -12.69 4.02 2.64
C ILE A 94 -12.96 4.08 4.14
N SER A 95 -12.18 4.84 4.92
CA SER A 95 -12.41 4.95 6.38
C SER A 95 -13.82 5.48 6.70
N LEU A 96 -14.26 6.52 5.98
CA LEU A 96 -15.61 7.06 6.10
C LEU A 96 -16.68 6.04 5.68
N ALA A 97 -16.46 5.32 4.58
CA ALA A 97 -17.38 4.32 4.07
C ALA A 97 -17.52 3.14 5.03
N SER A 98 -16.41 2.65 5.58
CA SER A 98 -16.37 1.57 6.57
C SER A 98 -17.13 1.93 7.82
N LYS A 99 -16.96 3.15 8.35
CA LYS A 99 -17.72 3.61 9.52
C LYS A 99 -19.22 3.60 9.25
N LYS A 100 -19.65 4.18 8.12
CA LYS A 100 -21.07 4.21 7.74
C LYS A 100 -21.63 2.79 7.58
N TYR A 101 -20.86 1.90 6.94
CA TYR A 101 -21.22 0.50 6.75
C TYR A 101 -21.40 -0.23 8.09
N LEU A 102 -20.48 -0.07 9.05
CA LEU A 102 -20.59 -0.69 10.38
C LEU A 102 -21.78 -0.14 11.19
N GLU A 103 -22.16 1.13 10.97
CA GLU A 103 -23.28 1.76 11.69
C GLU A 103 -24.66 1.30 11.19
N ASN A 104 -24.84 1.06 9.89
CA ASN A 104 -26.17 0.85 9.31
C ASN A 104 -26.27 -0.26 8.25
N GLY A 105 -25.17 -0.94 7.91
CA GLY A 105 -25.10 -2.02 6.95
C GLY A 105 -25.12 -1.61 5.47
N ASP A 106 -25.12 -0.31 5.14
CA ASP A 106 -25.06 0.20 3.76
C ASP A 106 -23.66 0.03 3.18
N SER A 107 -23.48 -1.00 2.35
CA SER A 107 -22.21 -1.34 1.72
C SER A 107 -21.93 -0.63 0.40
N ALA A 108 -22.88 0.14 -0.16
CA ALA A 108 -22.77 0.64 -1.53
C ALA A 108 -21.53 1.52 -1.74
N TYR A 109 -21.33 2.48 -0.83
CA TYR A 109 -20.19 3.40 -0.88
C TYR A 109 -18.87 2.72 -0.46
N LEU A 110 -18.93 1.70 0.41
CA LEU A 110 -17.76 0.91 0.76
C LEU A 110 -17.27 0.10 -0.44
N ILE A 111 -18.17 -0.56 -1.17
CA ILE A 111 -17.85 -1.28 -2.40
C ILE A 111 -17.17 -0.34 -3.41
N GLU A 112 -17.77 0.82 -3.69
CA GLU A 112 -17.24 1.79 -4.66
C GLU A 112 -15.80 2.24 -4.30
N THR A 113 -15.58 2.59 -3.03
CA THR A 113 -14.27 3.09 -2.57
C THR A 113 -13.20 1.99 -2.53
N LEU A 114 -13.57 0.75 -2.17
CA LEU A 114 -12.66 -0.39 -2.22
C LEU A 114 -12.29 -0.76 -3.66
N GLU A 115 -13.23 -0.76 -4.59
CA GLU A 115 -12.96 -1.01 -6.02
C GLU A 115 -12.00 0.04 -6.59
N LEU A 116 -12.23 1.30 -6.26
CA LEU A 116 -11.36 2.40 -6.67
C LEU A 116 -9.93 2.23 -6.11
N TYR A 117 -9.80 1.82 -4.84
CA TYR A 117 -8.51 1.56 -4.23
C TYR A 117 -7.78 0.39 -4.90
N VAL A 118 -8.46 -0.74 -5.09
CA VAL A 118 -7.87 -1.91 -5.73
C VAL A 118 -7.37 -1.58 -7.13
N GLN A 119 -8.19 -0.89 -7.94
CA GLN A 119 -7.79 -0.45 -9.27
C GLN A 119 -6.57 0.49 -9.21
N HIS A 120 -6.66 1.57 -8.43
CA HIS A 120 -5.62 2.61 -8.34
C HIS A 120 -4.28 2.04 -7.89
N VAL A 121 -4.28 1.26 -6.80
CA VAL A 121 -3.04 0.70 -6.25
C VAL A 121 -2.47 -0.37 -7.18
N THR A 122 -3.29 -1.20 -7.82
CA THR A 122 -2.80 -2.16 -8.84
C THR A 122 -2.08 -1.45 -9.99
N GLU A 123 -2.65 -0.37 -10.51
CA GLU A 123 -2.03 0.43 -11.58
C GLU A 123 -0.75 1.14 -11.09
N HIS A 124 -0.76 1.64 -9.85
CA HIS A 124 0.40 2.26 -9.22
C HIS A 124 1.57 1.28 -9.08
N LEU A 125 1.37 0.11 -8.46
CA LEU A 125 2.40 -0.92 -8.32
C LEU A 125 2.94 -1.37 -9.69
N TRP A 126 2.09 -1.42 -10.72
CA TRP A 126 2.53 -1.74 -12.08
C TRP A 126 3.49 -0.69 -12.64
N LYS A 127 3.16 0.61 -12.49
CA LYS A 127 4.01 1.72 -12.93
C LYS A 127 5.38 1.65 -12.25
N GLU A 128 5.41 1.35 -10.96
CA GLU A 128 6.64 1.23 -10.21
C GLU A 128 7.47 0.03 -10.64
N ASN A 129 6.89 -1.17 -10.58
CA ASN A 129 7.58 -2.42 -10.87
C ASN A 129 8.18 -2.45 -12.29
N ASN A 130 7.45 -1.91 -13.26
CA ASN A 130 7.78 -2.03 -14.69
C ASN A 130 8.45 -0.79 -15.28
N ARG A 131 8.40 0.36 -14.60
CA ARG A 131 9.04 1.60 -15.06
C ARG A 131 10.02 2.14 -14.04
N LEU A 132 9.53 2.61 -12.89
CA LEU A 132 10.37 3.36 -11.96
C LEU A 132 11.50 2.50 -11.38
N PHE A 133 11.18 1.30 -10.90
CA PHE A 133 12.17 0.42 -10.27
C PHE A 133 13.21 -0.07 -11.26
N MET A 134 12.83 -0.30 -12.53
CA MET A 134 13.80 -0.63 -13.59
C MET A 134 14.79 0.51 -13.84
N MET A 135 14.30 1.76 -13.83
CA MET A 135 15.16 2.94 -13.96
C MET A 135 16.03 3.13 -12.73
N ALA A 136 15.51 2.85 -11.54
CA ALA A 136 16.23 2.98 -10.28
C ALA A 136 17.35 1.95 -10.18
N ASP A 137 17.06 0.67 -10.42
CA ASP A 137 18.07 -0.39 -10.38
C ASP A 137 19.21 -0.17 -11.38
N ALA A 138 18.91 0.44 -12.54
CA ALA A 138 19.93 0.79 -13.53
C ALA A 138 20.79 2.00 -13.10
N ARG A 139 20.21 2.98 -12.41
CA ARG A 139 20.89 4.24 -12.03
C ARG A 139 21.61 4.18 -10.69
N LEU A 140 21.14 3.34 -9.77
CA LEU A 140 21.56 3.34 -8.37
C LEU A 140 22.34 2.08 -7.99
N ASN A 141 22.86 1.33 -8.96
CA ASN A 141 23.56 0.08 -8.73
C ASN A 141 24.70 0.22 -7.70
N ASP A 142 25.48 1.30 -7.77
CA ASP A 142 26.61 1.56 -6.88
C ASP A 142 26.20 2.08 -5.49
N ALA A 143 24.93 2.48 -5.30
CA ALA A 143 24.39 3.01 -4.05
C ALA A 143 23.43 2.03 -3.32
N THR A 144 23.29 0.79 -3.83
CA THR A 144 22.31 -0.20 -3.33
C THR A 144 22.35 -0.36 -1.81
N ASN A 145 23.52 -0.60 -1.22
CA ASN A 145 23.65 -0.86 0.22
C ASN A 145 23.26 0.34 1.09
N GLU A 146 23.56 1.56 0.63
CA GLU A 146 23.19 2.79 1.35
C GLU A 146 21.68 3.00 1.32
N ILE A 147 21.07 2.79 0.15
CA ILE A 147 19.62 2.93 -0.04
C ILE A 147 18.86 1.88 0.77
N ASP A 148 19.30 0.62 0.71
CA ASP A 148 18.66 -0.47 1.46
C ASP A 148 18.70 -0.18 2.96
N LYS A 149 19.85 0.27 3.49
CA LYS A 149 19.96 0.65 4.90
C LYS A 149 19.03 1.82 5.25
N ASN A 150 18.99 2.87 4.43
CA ASN A 150 18.12 4.02 4.68
C ASN A 150 16.64 3.60 4.67
N MET A 151 16.24 2.71 3.76
CA MET A 151 14.89 2.15 3.71
C MET A 151 14.55 1.36 4.96
N ASP A 152 15.46 0.52 5.46
CA ASP A 152 15.26 -0.24 6.70
C ASP A 152 15.13 0.71 7.91
N ASP A 153 15.97 1.73 8.02
CA ASP A 153 15.91 2.74 9.09
C ASP A 153 14.59 3.54 9.05
N ILE A 154 14.09 3.87 7.84
CA ILE A 154 12.79 4.55 7.65
C ILE A 154 11.64 3.65 8.07
N GLU A 155 11.63 2.39 7.63
CA GLU A 155 10.60 1.41 8.00
C GLU A 155 10.57 1.22 9.51
N GLU A 156 11.71 0.97 10.15
CA GLU A 156 11.79 0.79 11.60
C GLU A 156 11.23 2.00 12.35
N ARG A 157 11.67 3.21 11.98
CA ARG A 157 11.21 4.45 12.62
C ARG A 157 9.70 4.64 12.46
N LYS A 158 9.19 4.57 11.23
CA LYS A 158 7.77 4.82 10.93
C LYS A 158 6.85 3.79 11.56
N LEU A 159 7.22 2.52 11.51
CA LEU A 159 6.43 1.47 12.15
C LEU A 159 6.47 1.58 13.68
N SER A 160 7.62 1.94 14.26
CA SER A 160 7.75 2.16 15.70
C SER A 160 6.89 3.33 16.20
N GLU A 161 6.79 4.43 15.44
CA GLU A 161 5.90 5.56 15.74
C GLU A 161 4.42 5.15 15.79
N LEU A 162 4.04 4.13 15.03
CA LEU A 162 2.70 3.54 15.02
C LEU A 162 2.51 2.43 16.07
N GLY A 163 3.57 2.04 16.79
CA GLY A 163 3.56 0.89 17.70
C GLY A 163 3.44 -0.46 16.96
N LYS A 164 3.88 -0.52 15.71
CA LYS A 164 3.79 -1.67 14.81
C LYS A 164 5.18 -2.16 14.42
N THR A 165 5.24 -3.34 13.80
CA THR A 165 6.47 -3.91 13.22
C THR A 165 6.17 -4.50 11.85
N ARG A 166 7.20 -4.78 11.06
CA ARG A 166 7.03 -5.51 9.79
C ARG A 166 6.33 -6.85 10.00
N SER A 167 6.76 -7.60 11.03
CA SER A 167 6.17 -8.90 11.38
C SER A 167 4.69 -8.78 11.75
N HIS A 168 4.25 -7.67 12.36
CA HIS A 168 2.83 -7.45 12.60
C HIS A 168 2.04 -7.42 11.28
N TYR A 169 2.53 -6.67 10.29
CA TYR A 169 1.86 -6.58 8.99
C TYR A 169 1.96 -7.87 8.17
N GLU A 170 3.09 -8.57 8.22
CA GLU A 170 3.24 -9.87 7.56
C GLU A 170 2.22 -10.89 8.12
N SER A 171 2.07 -10.98 9.44
CA SER A 171 1.05 -11.83 10.07
C SER A 171 -0.37 -11.39 9.73
N LEU A 172 -0.65 -10.09 9.75
CA LEU A 172 -1.96 -9.53 9.40
C LEU A 172 -2.36 -9.94 7.98
N VAL A 173 -1.46 -9.85 7.02
CA VAL A 173 -1.73 -10.22 5.62
C VAL A 173 -2.04 -11.71 5.48
N ASP A 174 -1.29 -12.57 6.17
CA ASP A 174 -1.54 -14.02 6.13
C ASP A 174 -2.88 -14.39 6.81
N GLU A 175 -3.30 -13.65 7.83
CA GLU A 175 -4.60 -13.83 8.49
C GLU A 175 -5.78 -13.33 7.64
N LEU A 176 -5.62 -12.20 6.93
CA LEU A 176 -6.68 -11.61 6.11
C LEU A 176 -7.19 -12.56 5.03
N GLU A 177 -6.27 -13.20 4.29
CA GLU A 177 -6.65 -14.14 3.22
C GLU A 177 -7.49 -15.30 3.77
N LYS A 178 -7.07 -15.84 4.92
CA LYS A 178 -7.79 -16.91 5.61
C LYS A 178 -9.17 -16.44 6.08
N ASN A 179 -9.23 -15.32 6.79
CA ASN A 179 -10.47 -14.83 7.38
C ASN A 179 -11.53 -14.51 6.32
N VAL A 180 -11.14 -13.89 5.20
CA VAL A 180 -12.07 -13.60 4.10
C VAL A 180 -12.60 -14.89 3.45
N SER A 181 -11.75 -15.92 3.32
CA SER A 181 -12.16 -17.21 2.75
C SER A 181 -13.16 -17.99 3.61
N GLU A 182 -13.22 -17.71 4.92
CA GLU A 182 -14.11 -18.37 5.88
C GLU A 182 -15.52 -17.72 5.93
N ILE A 183 -15.69 -16.56 5.27
CA ILE A 183 -17.01 -15.91 5.14
C ILE A 183 -17.84 -16.66 4.09
N ASN A 184 -18.93 -17.30 4.55
CA ASN A 184 -19.87 -18.05 3.71
C ASN A 184 -21.03 -17.20 3.18
#